data_AF-A0A7X6QHV6-F1
#
_entry.id   AF-A0A7X6QHV6-F1
#
_cell.length_a   1.000
_cell.length_b   1.000
_cell.length_c   1.000
_cell.angle_alpha   90.00
_cell.angle_beta   90.00
_cell.angle_gamma   90.00
#
_symmetry.space_group_name_H-M   'P 1'
#
loop_
_entity.id
_entity.type
_entity.pdbx_description
1 polymer ?
#
loop_
_entity_poly.entity_id
_entity_poly.type
_entity_poly.pdbx_seq_one_letter_code
_entity_poly.pdbx_strand_id
1 'polypeptide(L)'
;MAREDAEREIGAIGASLVNAPLHQFSKPVVVTSAGLLAARFPPREQLLSPWLLSQSLSMIYAPRGIGKTHVSLGITHALGTGGAFLGWQAKAPVSVLFVDGEMPGNDLRHRWERIIASTGQQDKAGRVQFMTPDLQQHGVMPNLFTSAGQEAITQAAESA
;
A
#
# COMPACT_ATOMS: atom_id res chain seq x y z
N MET A 1 -26.13 -11.17 38.07
CA MET A 1 -25.51 -9.83 38.13
C MET A 1 -24.39 -9.68 37.10
N ALA A 2 -23.31 -10.48 37.11
CA ALA A 2 -22.18 -10.31 36.16
C ALA A 2 -22.43 -10.66 34.66
N ARG A 3 -23.58 -11.26 34.31
CA ARG A 3 -23.90 -11.67 32.92
C ARG A 3 -24.68 -10.61 32.15
N GLU A 4 -25.53 -9.84 32.83
CA GLU A 4 -26.27 -8.71 32.24
C GLU A 4 -25.38 -7.48 32.00
N ASP A 5 -24.35 -7.30 32.83
CA ASP A 5 -23.40 -6.18 32.67
C ASP A 5 -22.48 -6.40 31.45
N ALA A 6 -22.05 -7.64 31.20
CA ALA A 6 -21.25 -7.99 30.01
C ALA A 6 -22.06 -7.87 28.70
N GLU A 7 -23.35 -8.21 28.72
CA GLU A 7 -24.24 -8.06 27.56
C GLU A 7 -24.57 -6.59 27.25
N ARG A 8 -24.67 -5.73 28.27
CA ARG A 8 -24.79 -4.27 28.11
C ARG A 8 -23.52 -3.62 27.56
N GLU A 9 -22.35 -4.09 27.98
CA GLU A 9 -21.06 -3.58 27.51
C GLU A 9 -20.82 -3.96 26.03
N ILE A 10 -21.17 -5.19 25.62
CA ILE A 10 -21.14 -5.63 24.21
C ILE A 10 -22.14 -4.85 23.35
N GLY A 11 -23.34 -4.55 23.87
CA GLY A 11 -24.34 -3.72 23.19
C GLY A 11 -23.90 -2.27 22.98
N ALA A 12 -23.10 -1.71 23.89
CA ALA A 12 -22.56 -0.36 23.77
C ALA A 12 -21.42 -0.26 22.75
N ILE A 13 -20.58 -1.30 22.63
CA ILE A 13 -19.49 -1.36 21.65
C ILE A 13 -20.04 -1.53 20.22
N GLY A 14 -21.15 -2.26 20.05
CA GLY A 14 -21.82 -2.46 18.76
C GLY A 14 -22.47 -1.18 18.18
N ALA A 15 -22.86 -0.22 19.04
CA ALA A 15 -23.50 1.02 18.60
C ALA A 15 -22.52 2.08 18.07
N SER A 16 -21.23 1.99 18.43
CA SER A 16 -20.24 3.01 18.06
C SER A 16 -19.58 2.81 16.69
N LEU A 17 -19.75 1.65 16.04
CA LEU A 17 -19.11 1.33 14.75
C LEU A 17 -20.00 1.55 13.52
N VAL A 18 -21.26 1.98 13.71
CA VAL A 18 -22.21 2.20 12.60
C VAL A 18 -22.17 3.64 12.06
N ASN A 19 -21.41 4.54 12.70
CA ASN A 19 -21.29 5.94 12.31
C ASN A 19 -19.87 6.33 11.87
N ALA A 20 -19.25 5.56 10.98
CA ALA A 20 -18.19 6.13 10.16
C ALA A 20 -18.84 7.24 9.30
N PRO A 21 -18.43 8.51 9.42
CA PRO A 21 -19.08 9.58 8.68
C PRO A 21 -18.93 9.32 7.19
N LEU A 22 -20.06 9.20 6.47
CA LEU A 22 -20.10 9.30 5.02
C LEU A 22 -19.25 10.51 4.62
N HIS A 23 -18.21 10.32 3.80
CA HIS A 23 -17.29 11.38 3.42
C HIS A 23 -18.05 12.66 3.08
N GLN A 24 -17.93 13.67 3.94
CA GLN A 24 -18.63 14.94 3.75
C GLN A 24 -17.84 15.74 2.72
N PHE A 25 -18.28 15.67 1.47
CA PHE A 25 -17.57 16.35 0.38
C PHE A 25 -17.85 17.86 0.43
N SER A 26 -16.79 18.65 0.29
CA SER A 26 -16.94 20.08 -0.04
C SER A 26 -17.66 20.24 -1.38
N LYS A 27 -18.34 21.38 -1.59
CA LYS A 27 -19.04 21.67 -2.84
C LYS A 27 -18.09 21.43 -4.04
N PRO A 28 -18.44 20.57 -5.01
CA PRO A 28 -17.58 20.30 -6.16
C PRO A 28 -17.29 21.56 -6.99
N VAL A 29 -16.06 21.67 -7.47
CA VAL A 29 -15.64 22.73 -8.40
C VAL A 29 -15.82 22.22 -9.83
N VAL A 30 -16.50 23.00 -10.66
CA VAL A 30 -16.70 22.72 -12.09
C VAL A 30 -16.14 23.89 -12.88
N VAL A 31 -15.38 23.59 -13.93
CA VAL A 31 -14.78 24.60 -14.82
C VAL A 31 -15.23 24.39 -16.26
N THR A 32 -15.23 25.46 -17.04
CA THR A 32 -15.43 25.38 -18.49
C THR A 32 -14.19 24.77 -19.17
N SER A 33 -14.31 24.39 -20.45
CA SER A 33 -13.16 23.95 -21.26
C SER A 33 -12.02 24.99 -21.26
N ALA A 34 -12.35 26.27 -21.45
CA ALA A 34 -11.37 27.35 -21.37
C ALA A 34 -10.72 27.45 -19.97
N GLY A 35 -11.50 27.23 -18.91
CA GLY A 35 -11.00 27.19 -17.53
C GLY A 35 -10.04 26.01 -17.29
N LEU A 36 -10.31 24.83 -17.85
CA LEU A 36 -9.42 23.68 -17.77
C LEU A 36 -8.08 23.95 -18.47
N LEU A 37 -8.11 24.54 -19.67
CA LEU A 37 -6.89 24.86 -20.42
C LEU A 37 -6.04 25.96 -19.75
N ALA A 38 -6.67 26.87 -19.01
CA ALA A 38 -5.99 27.90 -18.23
C ALA A 38 -5.50 27.41 -16.86
N ALA A 39 -5.98 26.24 -16.39
CA ALA A 39 -5.62 25.69 -15.10
C ALA A 39 -4.16 25.24 -15.08
N ARG A 40 -3.51 25.40 -13.91
CA ARG A 40 -2.15 24.91 -13.68
C ARG A 40 -2.22 23.65 -12.83
N PHE A 41 -1.79 22.53 -13.40
CA PHE A 41 -1.66 21.26 -12.70
C PHE A 41 -0.19 21.02 -12.35
N PRO A 42 0.13 20.50 -11.16
CA PRO A 42 1.48 20.08 -10.86
C PRO A 42 1.90 18.95 -11.81
N PRO A 43 3.17 18.91 -12.27
CA PRO A 43 3.65 17.79 -13.05
C PRO A 43 3.58 16.51 -12.21
N ARG A 44 3.20 15.40 -12.84
CA ARG A 44 3.19 14.10 -12.18
C ARG A 44 4.61 13.70 -11.83
N GLU A 45 4.80 13.27 -10.59
CA GLU A 45 6.10 12.80 -10.12
C GLU A 45 6.41 11.45 -10.75
N GLN A 46 7.64 11.26 -11.23
CA GLN A 46 8.14 9.95 -11.65
C GLN A 46 8.74 9.24 -10.45
N LEU A 47 8.00 8.28 -9.88
CA LEU A 47 8.46 7.47 -8.75
C LEU A 47 9.56 6.49 -9.22
N LEU A 48 9.30 5.80 -10.33
CA LEU A 48 10.26 4.91 -10.99
C LEU A 48 10.24 5.17 -12.50
N SER A 49 11.28 5.81 -13.00
CA SER A 49 11.31 6.30 -14.39
C SER A 49 11.46 5.16 -15.40
N PRO A 50 10.77 5.22 -16.56
CA PRO A 50 9.89 6.31 -17.02
C PRO A 50 8.38 6.07 -16.77
N TRP A 51 7.99 4.96 -16.15
CA TRP A 51 6.61 4.46 -16.27
C TRP A 51 5.78 4.57 -14.98
N LEU A 52 6.39 4.48 -13.79
CA LEU A 52 5.65 4.54 -12.54
C LEU A 52 5.54 5.98 -12.07
N LEU A 53 4.38 6.59 -12.34
CA LEU A 53 4.07 7.96 -11.97
C LEU A 53 3.26 8.02 -10.67
N SER A 54 3.33 9.14 -9.95
CA SER A 54 2.39 9.43 -8.88
C SER A 54 0.95 9.50 -9.41
N GLN A 55 -0.01 9.18 -8.54
CA GLN A 55 -1.43 9.12 -8.89
C GLN A 55 -1.70 8.20 -10.11
N SER A 56 -0.94 7.09 -10.22
CA SER A 56 -1.14 6.06 -11.26
C SER A 56 -1.58 4.74 -10.66
N LEU A 57 -2.31 3.95 -11.46
CA LEU A 57 -2.55 2.54 -11.22
C LEU A 57 -1.89 1.77 -12.36
N SER A 58 -0.92 0.91 -12.02
CA SER A 58 -0.15 0.12 -12.99
C SER A 58 -0.30 -1.37 -12.71
N MET A 59 -0.43 -2.18 -13.76
CA MET A 59 -0.59 -3.63 -13.64
C MET A 59 0.61 -4.36 -14.25
N ILE A 60 1.27 -5.20 -13.44
CA ILE A 60 2.30 -6.13 -13.90
C ILE A 60 1.64 -7.49 -14.15
N TYR A 61 1.62 -7.92 -15.41
CA TYR A 61 0.96 -9.16 -15.84
C TYR A 61 1.95 -10.15 -16.44
N ALA A 62 1.87 -11.42 -16.02
CA ALA A 62 2.59 -12.55 -16.59
C ALA A 62 2.02 -13.90 -16.07
N PRO A 63 2.26 -15.04 -16.76
CA PRO A 63 1.95 -16.38 -16.26
C PRO A 63 2.58 -16.70 -14.88
N ARG A 64 2.08 -17.76 -14.22
CA ARG A 64 2.68 -18.26 -12.96
C ARG A 64 4.12 -18.72 -13.21
N GLY A 65 5.00 -18.52 -12.22
CA GLY A 65 6.41 -18.93 -12.30
C GLY A 65 7.36 -17.98 -13.06
N ILE A 66 6.87 -16.92 -13.71
CA ILE A 66 7.70 -16.02 -14.54
C ILE A 66 8.44 -14.93 -13.72
N GLY A 67 8.22 -14.87 -12.40
CA GLY A 67 8.96 -13.96 -11.52
C GLY A 67 8.26 -12.63 -11.20
N LYS A 68 6.93 -12.55 -11.32
CA LYS A 68 6.15 -11.36 -10.93
C LYS A 68 6.51 -10.84 -9.54
N THR A 69 6.49 -11.69 -8.51
CA THR A 69 6.86 -11.31 -7.14
C THR A 69 8.29 -10.77 -7.07
N HIS A 70 9.22 -11.35 -7.83
CA HIS A 70 10.61 -10.88 -7.85
C HIS A 70 10.74 -9.47 -8.44
N VAL A 71 10.03 -9.21 -9.54
CA VAL A 71 9.95 -7.87 -10.14
C VAL A 71 9.29 -6.88 -9.19
N SER A 72 8.17 -7.25 -8.54
CA SER A 72 7.49 -6.36 -7.59
C SER A 72 8.37 -6.03 -6.38
N LEU A 73 9.08 -7.03 -5.81
CA LEU A 73 10.02 -6.79 -4.71
C LEU A 73 11.21 -5.93 -5.13
N GLY A 74 11.74 -6.14 -6.34
CA GLY A 74 12.82 -5.31 -6.89
C GLY A 74 12.40 -3.85 -7.08
N ILE A 75 11.17 -3.62 -7.57
CA ILE A 75 10.56 -2.28 -7.65
C ILE A 75 10.43 -1.66 -6.26
N THR A 76 9.88 -2.39 -5.30
CA THR A 76 9.75 -1.94 -3.90
C THR A 76 11.09 -1.55 -3.30
N HIS A 77 12.13 -2.36 -3.51
CA HIS A 77 13.48 -2.07 -3.04
C HIS A 77 14.06 -0.80 -3.68
N ALA A 78 13.98 -0.68 -5.01
CA ALA A 78 14.46 0.51 -5.71
C ALA A 78 13.77 1.79 -5.23
N LEU A 79 12.44 1.75 -5.06
CA LEU A 79 11.66 2.87 -4.54
C LEU A 79 12.02 3.22 -3.09
N GLY A 80 12.10 2.23 -2.19
CA GLY A 80 12.40 2.46 -0.78
C GLY A 80 13.81 2.98 -0.51
N THR A 81 14.77 2.61 -1.37
CA THR A 81 16.18 3.00 -1.23
C THR A 81 16.58 4.18 -2.11
N GLY A 82 15.75 4.59 -3.08
CA GLY A 82 16.15 5.53 -4.13
C GLY A 82 17.12 4.93 -5.16
N GLY A 83 17.16 3.60 -5.26
CA GLY A 83 18.04 2.85 -6.15
C GLY A 83 17.48 2.62 -7.56
N ALA A 84 18.01 1.60 -8.23
CA ALA A 84 17.64 1.21 -9.58
C ALA A 84 17.30 -0.28 -9.68
N PHE A 85 16.43 -0.64 -10.60
CA PHE A 85 16.07 -2.03 -10.89
C PHE A 85 15.74 -2.20 -12.38
N LEU A 86 16.37 -3.16 -13.06
CA LEU A 86 16.19 -3.46 -14.49
C LEU A 86 16.32 -2.23 -15.42
N GLY A 87 17.21 -1.30 -15.08
CA GLY A 87 17.41 -0.05 -15.83
C GLY A 87 16.38 1.04 -15.50
N TRP A 88 15.37 0.76 -14.67
CA TRP A 88 14.50 1.79 -14.10
C TRP A 88 15.14 2.42 -12.88
N GLN A 89 14.94 3.72 -12.69
CA GLN A 89 15.59 4.51 -11.66
C GLN A 89 14.54 5.19 -10.78
N ALA A 90 14.69 5.05 -9.46
CA ALA A 90 13.91 5.83 -8.52
C ALA A 90 14.49 7.25 -8.43
N LYS A 91 13.63 8.27 -8.51
CA LYS A 91 14.08 9.67 -8.46
C LYS A 91 14.55 10.06 -7.06
N ALA A 92 13.88 9.53 -6.03
CA ALA A 92 14.21 9.69 -4.63
C ALA A 92 13.65 8.49 -3.85
N PRO A 93 14.16 8.21 -2.63
CA PRO A 93 13.56 7.22 -1.74
C PRO A 93 12.14 7.62 -1.34
N VAL A 94 11.17 6.70 -1.44
CA VAL A 94 9.77 6.91 -1.04
C VAL A 94 9.28 5.80 -0.12
N SER A 95 8.27 6.08 0.71
CA SER A 95 7.62 5.05 1.53
C SER A 95 6.79 4.12 0.64
N VAL A 96 6.91 2.81 0.87
CA VAL A 96 6.27 1.76 0.10
C VAL A 96 5.73 0.70 1.04
N LEU A 97 4.42 0.42 0.96
CA LEU A 97 3.81 -0.77 1.55
C LEU A 97 3.70 -1.88 0.51
N PHE A 98 4.40 -2.99 0.73
CA PHE A 98 4.25 -4.20 -0.06
C PHE A 98 3.23 -5.14 0.59
N VAL A 99 2.12 -5.39 -0.09
CA VAL A 99 1.06 -6.30 0.38
C VAL A 99 1.16 -7.62 -0.38
N ASP A 100 1.47 -8.70 0.32
CA ASP A 100 1.43 -10.07 -0.21
C ASP A 100 0.27 -10.84 0.44
N GLY A 101 -0.42 -11.67 -0.34
CA GLY A 101 -1.55 -12.48 0.13
C GLY A 101 -1.47 -13.95 -0.27
N GLU A 102 -0.34 -14.39 -0.85
CA GLU A 102 -0.20 -15.73 -1.41
C GLU A 102 1.03 -16.46 -0.86
N MET A 103 2.14 -15.73 -0.63
CA MET A 103 3.43 -16.30 -0.28
C MET A 103 3.59 -16.48 1.24
N PRO A 104 4.17 -17.60 1.70
CA PRO A 104 4.61 -17.74 3.09
C PRO A 104 5.63 -16.66 3.47
N GLY A 105 5.53 -16.13 4.68
CA GLY A 105 6.37 -15.04 5.17
C GLY A 105 7.87 -15.37 5.19
N ASN A 106 8.23 -16.64 5.42
CA ASN A 106 9.62 -17.08 5.36
C ASN A 106 10.20 -17.01 3.93
N ASP A 107 9.41 -17.38 2.92
CA ASP A 107 9.82 -17.29 1.51
C ASP A 107 9.95 -15.83 1.07
N LEU A 108 9.03 -14.97 1.52
CA LEU A 108 9.08 -13.53 1.29
C LEU A 108 10.35 -12.92 1.91
N ARG A 109 10.67 -13.27 3.16
CA ARG A 109 11.89 -12.85 3.87
C ARG A 109 13.14 -13.25 3.10
N HIS A 110 13.28 -14.52 2.73
CA HIS A 110 14.46 -15.00 1.98
C HIS A 110 14.63 -14.32 0.63
N ARG A 111 13.53 -14.02 -0.08
CA ARG A 111 13.59 -13.27 -1.34
C ARG A 111 14.05 -11.83 -1.12
N TRP A 112 13.56 -11.19 -0.07
CA TRP A 112 13.97 -9.84 0.30
C TRP A 112 15.45 -9.76 0.68
N GLU A 113 15.93 -10.69 1.52
CA GLU A 113 17.35 -10.81 1.89
C GLU A 113 18.25 -10.92 0.66
N ARG A 114 17.85 -11.71 -0.35
CA ARG A 114 18.59 -11.85 -1.60
C ARG A 114 18.66 -10.56 -2.42
N ILE A 115 17.61 -9.75 -2.42
CA ILE A 115 17.59 -8.45 -3.12
C ILE A 115 18.51 -7.45 -2.40
N ILE A 116 18.48 -7.43 -1.07
CA ILE A 116 19.42 -6.62 -0.29
C ILE A 116 20.86 -7.04 -0.60
N ALA A 117 21.14 -8.35 -0.57
CA ALA A 117 22.48 -8.87 -0.83
C ALA A 117 22.98 -8.55 -2.24
N SER A 118 22.11 -8.55 -3.26
CA SER A 118 22.51 -8.27 -4.64
C SER A 118 22.78 -6.79 -4.91
N THR A 119 22.17 -5.89 -4.12
CA THR A 119 22.32 -4.43 -4.29
C THR A 119 23.32 -3.82 -3.31
N GLY A 120 23.60 -4.49 -2.19
CA GLY A 120 24.39 -3.93 -1.09
C GLY A 120 23.69 -2.76 -0.38
N GLN A 121 22.41 -2.53 -0.67
CA GLN A 121 21.64 -1.40 -0.14
C GLN A 121 20.49 -1.90 0.73
N GLN A 122 20.44 -1.36 1.96
CA GLN A 122 19.33 -1.57 2.88
C GLN A 122 18.56 -0.28 3.05
N ASP A 123 17.25 -0.40 3.21
CA ASP A 123 16.41 0.69 3.66
C ASP A 123 16.63 0.92 5.16
N LYS A 124 17.53 1.86 5.48
CA LYS A 124 17.85 2.23 6.87
C LYS A 124 16.77 3.09 7.52
N ALA A 125 15.86 3.66 6.73
CA ALA A 125 14.88 4.62 7.21
C ALA A 125 13.50 3.99 7.49
N GLY A 126 13.32 2.69 7.23
CA GLY A 126 12.04 2.01 7.43
C GLY A 126 10.95 2.49 6.47
N ARG A 127 11.32 2.92 5.27
CA ARG A 127 10.39 3.29 4.18
C ARG A 127 9.67 2.10 3.59
N VAL A 128 10.30 0.92 3.58
CA VAL A 128 9.72 -0.31 3.04
C VAL A 128 9.04 -1.08 4.16
N GLN A 129 7.73 -1.20 4.03
CA GLN A 129 6.85 -1.91 4.96
C GLN A 129 6.24 -3.12 4.25
N PHE A 130 5.92 -4.16 5.02
CA PHE A 130 5.36 -5.40 4.50
C PHE A 130 4.08 -5.77 5.24
N MET A 131 3.08 -6.21 4.49
CA MET A 131 1.88 -6.85 5.02
C MET A 131 1.76 -8.24 4.38
N THR A 132 1.65 -9.27 5.22
CA THR A 132 1.63 -10.68 4.79
C THR A 132 0.79 -11.49 5.79
N PRO A 133 0.10 -12.58 5.37
CA PRO A 133 -0.79 -13.33 6.24
C PRO A 133 -0.12 -13.78 7.55
N ASP A 134 1.12 -14.27 7.48
CA ASP A 134 1.86 -14.81 8.63
C ASP A 134 2.14 -13.78 9.74
N LEU A 135 2.03 -12.48 9.47
CA LEU A 135 2.17 -11.42 10.47
C LEU A 135 0.82 -10.93 11.03
N GLN A 136 -0.30 -11.41 10.48
CA GLN A 136 -1.63 -11.03 10.93
C GLN A 136 -2.16 -11.97 12.02
N GLN A 137 -3.01 -11.43 12.90
CA GLN A 137 -3.72 -12.23 13.88
C GLN A 137 -4.55 -13.32 13.16
N HIS A 138 -4.31 -14.58 13.50
CA HIS A 138 -4.95 -15.75 12.90
C HIS A 138 -4.73 -15.91 11.37
N GLY A 139 -3.76 -15.23 10.77
CA GLY A 139 -3.49 -15.34 9.33
C GLY A 139 -4.51 -14.63 8.43
N VAL A 140 -5.36 -13.78 8.99
CA VAL A 140 -6.45 -13.13 8.24
C VAL A 140 -6.01 -11.77 7.72
N MET A 141 -6.04 -11.62 6.39
CA MET A 141 -5.75 -10.35 5.72
C MET A 141 -7.03 -9.52 5.52
N PRO A 142 -6.95 -8.17 5.59
CA PRO A 142 -8.06 -7.32 5.21
C PRO A 142 -8.46 -7.54 3.74
N ASN A 143 -9.76 -7.62 3.49
CA ASN A 143 -10.28 -7.90 2.15
C ASN A 143 -10.32 -6.62 1.28
N LEU A 144 -9.43 -6.51 0.30
CA LEU A 144 -9.36 -5.37 -0.63
C LEU A 144 -10.64 -5.16 -1.46
N PHE A 145 -11.52 -6.16 -1.58
CA PHE A 145 -12.80 -6.01 -2.28
C PHE A 145 -13.86 -5.26 -1.45
N THR A 146 -13.64 -5.02 -0.16
CA THR A 146 -14.59 -4.31 0.71
C THR A 146 -14.03 -2.96 1.12
N SER A 147 -14.90 -1.96 1.29
CA SER A 147 -14.50 -0.64 1.79
C SER A 147 -13.81 -0.74 3.15
N ALA A 148 -14.35 -1.57 4.05
CA ALA A 148 -13.75 -1.80 5.36
C ALA A 148 -12.31 -2.38 5.27
N GLY A 149 -12.04 -3.28 4.33
CA GLY A 149 -10.68 -3.81 4.14
C GLY A 149 -9.74 -2.79 3.50
N GLN A 150 -10.23 -1.97 2.56
CA GLN A 150 -9.47 -0.87 1.97
C GLN A 150 -9.11 0.19 3.03
N GLU A 151 -10.07 0.57 3.88
CA GLU A 151 -9.87 1.51 5.00
C GLU A 151 -8.87 0.97 6.01
N ALA A 152 -8.98 -0.31 6.41
CA ALA A 152 -8.04 -0.93 7.35
C ALA A 152 -6.59 -0.92 6.82
N ILE A 153 -6.40 -1.23 5.53
CA ILE A 153 -5.06 -1.17 4.90
C ILE A 153 -4.56 0.29 4.81
N THR A 154 -5.45 1.23 4.52
CA THR A 154 -5.10 2.66 4.44
C THR A 154 -4.64 3.19 5.79
N GLN A 155 -5.39 2.91 6.86
CA GLN A 155 -5.03 3.28 8.24
C GLN A 155 -3.69 2.66 8.67
N ALA A 156 -3.46 1.40 8.31
CA ALA A 156 -2.19 0.73 8.58
C ALA A 156 -1.02 1.38 7.82
N ALA A 157 -1.22 1.78 6.56
CA ALA A 157 -0.20 2.43 5.74
C ALA A 157 0.15 3.85 6.25
N GLU A 158 -0.81 4.58 6.83
CA GLU A 158 -0.59 5.92 7.38
C GLU A 158 0.09 5.91 8.75
N SER A 159 0.03 4.79 9.46
CA SER A 159 0.55 4.62 10.82
C SER A 159 1.96 4.00 10.86
N ALA A 160 2.51 3.60 9.70
CA ALA A 160 3.79 2.91 9.56
C ALA A 160 4.93 3.87 9.15
#